data_AF-A0A183IM44-F1
#
_entry.id   AF-A0A183IM44-F1
#
_cell.length_a   1.000
_cell.length_b   1.000
_cell.length_c   1.000
_cell.angle_alpha   90.00
_cell.angle_beta   90.00
_cell.angle_gamma   90.00
#
_symmetry.space_group_name_H-M   'P 1'
#
loop_
_entity.id
_entity.type
_entity.pdbx_description
1 polymer ?
#
loop_
_entity_poly.entity_id
_entity_poly.type
_entity_poly.pdbx_seq_one_letter_code
_entity_poly.pdbx_strand_id
1 'polypeptide(L)'
;MCEAATSESAVTAVVPSDTGSNSFRSGEGHSEQEYVLSELETSDSGSIGIVLRVIYDGGDVAKFVRSLERKIANYDKEIEKLCSFHYHSFVESVQELLELKAQCTELKTDISTIDKFLKENSKVMLQRAEQILSERKLQRNIGSAVDAVSLCLPALEKYSKLVEQMESKK
;
A
#
# COMPACT_ATOMS: atom_id res chain seq x y z
N MET A 1 2.87 34.10 0.24
CA MET A 1 2.83 35.34 -0.58
C MET A 1 2.86 34.93 -2.04
N CYS A 2 2.08 35.64 -2.87
CA CYS A 2 1.74 35.42 -4.28
C CYS A 2 0.73 34.31 -4.56
N GLU A 3 -0.32 34.48 -5.36
CA GLU A 3 -1.26 35.58 -5.62
C GLU A 3 -2.40 34.90 -6.40
N ALA A 4 -3.66 35.11 -6.01
CA ALA A 4 -4.82 34.58 -6.70
C ALA A 4 -5.24 35.55 -7.80
N ALA A 5 -5.48 35.04 -9.02
CA ALA A 5 -6.11 35.79 -10.10
C ALA A 5 -7.50 35.21 -10.40
N THR A 6 -8.50 35.97 -9.96
CA THR A 6 -9.92 35.85 -10.31
C THR A 6 -10.15 36.43 -11.70
N SER A 7 -11.04 35.83 -12.49
CA SER A 7 -11.61 36.46 -13.70
C SER A 7 -13.08 36.07 -13.84
N GLU A 8 -13.95 36.92 -13.31
CA GLU A 8 -15.38 37.00 -13.66
C GLU A 8 -15.54 37.47 -15.11
N SER A 9 -16.49 36.90 -15.84
CA SER A 9 -17.11 37.59 -16.97
C SER A 9 -18.60 37.26 -17.02
N ALA A 10 -19.41 38.25 -16.68
CA ALA A 10 -20.85 38.27 -16.84
C ALA A 10 -21.21 38.55 -18.31
N VAL A 11 -22.20 37.84 -18.86
CA VAL A 11 -22.93 38.27 -20.06
C VAL A 11 -24.41 37.93 -19.87
N THR A 12 -25.25 38.96 -19.85
CA THR A 12 -26.71 38.90 -19.75
C THR A 12 -27.34 39.34 -21.07
N ALA A 13 -28.40 38.62 -21.43
CA ALA A 13 -29.50 38.95 -22.35
C ALA A 13 -29.22 39.05 -23.85
N VAL A 14 -30.01 38.32 -24.66
CA VAL A 14 -31.24 38.82 -25.31
C VAL A 14 -31.82 37.69 -26.18
N VAL A 15 -33.14 37.51 -26.09
CA VAL A 15 -33.96 36.63 -26.94
C VAL A 15 -34.34 37.39 -28.22
N PRO A 16 -34.44 36.70 -29.36
CA PRO A 16 -35.55 36.99 -30.26
C PRO A 16 -36.28 35.72 -30.70
N SER A 17 -37.61 35.79 -30.58
CA SER A 17 -38.55 34.93 -31.29
C SER A 17 -38.57 35.31 -32.76
N ASP A 18 -38.51 34.33 -33.66
CA ASP A 18 -39.24 34.43 -34.92
C ASP A 18 -39.65 33.07 -35.48
N THR A 19 -40.91 33.07 -35.89
CA THR A 19 -41.72 32.05 -36.53
C THR A 19 -41.16 31.62 -37.89
N GLY A 20 -41.05 30.31 -38.12
CA GLY A 20 -40.70 29.76 -39.44
C GLY A 20 -40.97 28.27 -39.52
N SER A 21 -42.12 27.91 -40.10
CA SER A 21 -42.54 26.56 -40.44
C SER A 21 -41.44 25.76 -41.16
N ASN A 22 -41.11 24.56 -40.67
CA ASN A 22 -40.57 23.54 -41.56
C ASN A 22 -41.00 22.12 -41.14
N SER A 23 -41.85 21.55 -42.00
CA SER A 23 -42.10 20.13 -42.27
C SER A 23 -41.81 19.11 -41.16
N PHE A 24 -42.84 18.83 -40.35
CA PHE A 24 -42.90 17.64 -39.51
C PHE A 24 -43.24 16.41 -40.37
N ARG A 25 -42.22 15.74 -40.93
CA ARG A 25 -42.24 14.31 -41.28
C ARG A 25 -40.81 13.75 -41.16
N SER A 26 -40.39 13.39 -39.95
CA SER A 26 -39.13 12.65 -39.74
C SER A 26 -39.14 11.68 -38.54
N GLY A 27 -40.30 11.44 -37.92
CA GLY A 27 -40.39 10.59 -36.73
C GLY A 27 -40.31 9.08 -36.99
N GLU A 28 -40.76 8.60 -38.15
CA GLU A 28 -40.89 7.15 -38.40
C GLU A 28 -39.57 6.47 -38.79
N GLY A 29 -38.70 7.18 -39.51
CA GLY A 29 -37.45 6.61 -40.01
C GLY A 29 -36.27 6.65 -39.02
N HIS A 30 -36.44 7.23 -37.84
CA HIS A 30 -35.41 7.27 -36.79
C HIS A 30 -35.48 6.00 -35.91
N SER A 31 -36.68 5.52 -35.62
CA SER A 31 -36.92 4.31 -34.81
C SER A 31 -36.50 3.03 -35.53
N GLU A 32 -36.69 2.96 -36.85
CA GLU A 32 -36.29 1.80 -37.67
C GLU A 32 -34.76 1.66 -37.70
N GLN A 33 -34.03 2.77 -37.77
CA GLN A 33 -32.57 2.76 -37.82
C GLN A 33 -31.96 2.41 -36.47
N GLU A 34 -32.55 2.90 -35.38
CA GLU A 34 -32.14 2.53 -34.03
C GLU A 34 -32.42 1.04 -33.75
N TYR A 35 -33.53 0.51 -34.27
CA TYR A 35 -33.85 -0.92 -34.17
C TYR A 35 -32.83 -1.78 -34.93
N VAL A 36 -32.52 -1.45 -36.18
CA VAL A 36 -31.52 -2.17 -36.97
C VAL A 36 -30.11 -2.05 -36.38
N LEU A 37 -29.75 -0.90 -35.81
CA LEU A 37 -28.49 -0.74 -35.08
C LEU A 37 -28.45 -1.61 -33.82
N SER A 38 -29.54 -1.68 -33.05
CA SER A 38 -29.64 -2.54 -31.86
C SER A 38 -29.58 -4.02 -32.23
N GLU A 39 -30.21 -4.40 -33.35
CA GLU A 39 -30.12 -5.75 -33.89
C GLU A 39 -28.67 -6.07 -34.29
N LEU A 40 -27.96 -5.16 -34.97
CA LEU A 40 -26.53 -5.33 -35.28
C LEU A 40 -25.63 -5.44 -34.04
N GLU A 41 -25.93 -4.69 -32.98
CA GLU A 41 -25.18 -4.72 -31.72
C GLU A 41 -25.35 -6.03 -30.95
N THR A 42 -26.48 -6.71 -31.14
CA THR A 42 -26.85 -7.93 -30.40
C THR A 42 -26.77 -9.20 -31.23
N SER A 43 -26.67 -9.08 -32.56
CA SER A 43 -26.57 -10.19 -33.50
C SER A 43 -25.25 -10.94 -33.37
N ASP A 44 -25.30 -12.26 -33.56
CA ASP A 44 -24.11 -13.09 -33.70
C ASP A 44 -23.45 -12.87 -35.07
N SER A 45 -22.17 -13.21 -35.19
CA SER A 45 -21.40 -13.05 -36.43
C SER A 45 -22.00 -13.77 -37.65
N GLY A 46 -22.83 -14.80 -37.44
CA GLY A 46 -23.49 -15.56 -38.50
C GLY A 46 -24.77 -14.91 -39.04
N SER A 47 -25.44 -14.05 -38.26
CA SER A 47 -26.69 -13.36 -38.65
C SER A 47 -26.45 -11.94 -39.19
N ILE A 48 -25.24 -11.39 -39.04
CA ILE A 48 -24.86 -10.04 -39.52
C ILE A 48 -25.19 -9.83 -41.01
N GLY A 49 -25.01 -10.86 -41.84
CA GLY A 49 -25.27 -10.79 -43.29
C GLY A 49 -26.75 -10.61 -43.63
N ILE A 50 -27.65 -11.11 -42.77
CA ILE A 50 -29.10 -10.95 -42.93
C ILE A 50 -29.49 -9.51 -42.58
N VAL A 51 -28.96 -8.97 -41.48
CA VAL A 51 -29.23 -7.59 -41.05
C VAL A 51 -28.68 -6.58 -42.07
N LEU A 52 -27.49 -6.83 -42.62
CA LEU A 52 -26.95 -6.01 -43.71
C LEU A 52 -27.83 -6.07 -44.96
N ARG A 53 -28.35 -7.24 -45.34
CA ARG A 53 -29.27 -7.36 -46.48
C ARG A 53 -30.53 -6.50 -46.27
N VAL A 54 -31.10 -6.49 -45.07
CA VAL A 54 -32.24 -5.63 -44.71
C VAL A 54 -31.91 -4.14 -44.89
N ILE A 55 -30.70 -3.71 -44.53
CA ILE A 55 -30.24 -2.32 -44.72
C ILE A 55 -30.12 -1.95 -46.19
N TYR A 56 -29.53 -2.83 -47.01
CA TYR A 56 -29.35 -2.60 -48.44
C TYR A 56 -30.70 -2.62 -49.19
N ASP A 57 -31.59 -3.56 -48.86
CA ASP A 57 -32.92 -3.67 -49.45
C ASP A 57 -33.83 -2.50 -49.04
N GLY A 58 -33.58 -1.88 -47.88
CA GLY A 58 -34.28 -0.68 -47.39
C GLY A 58 -33.94 0.63 -48.11
N GLY A 59 -32.95 0.65 -49.01
CA GLY A 59 -32.74 1.71 -50.00
C GLY A 59 -32.10 3.03 -49.53
N ASP A 60 -31.83 3.23 -48.22
CA ASP A 60 -31.17 4.43 -47.69
C ASP A 60 -29.98 4.10 -46.77
N VAL A 61 -28.97 3.43 -47.36
CA VAL A 61 -27.71 3.08 -46.70
C VAL A 61 -27.00 4.32 -46.16
N ALA A 62 -27.07 5.46 -46.87
CA ALA A 62 -26.44 6.69 -46.44
C ALA A 62 -27.02 7.22 -45.12
N LYS A 63 -28.34 7.12 -44.92
CA LYS A 63 -28.98 7.49 -43.66
C LYS A 63 -28.67 6.49 -42.54
N PHE A 64 -28.55 5.20 -42.85
CA PHE A 64 -28.07 4.21 -41.89
C PHE A 64 -26.62 4.50 -41.44
N VAL A 65 -25.71 4.77 -42.38
CA VAL A 65 -24.30 5.13 -42.08
C VAL A 65 -24.23 6.37 -41.19
N ARG A 66 -25.00 7.43 -41.48
CA ARG A 66 -25.08 8.62 -40.60
C ARG A 66 -25.61 8.29 -39.20
N SER A 67 -26.53 7.34 -39.08
CA SER A 67 -27.04 6.90 -37.78
C SER A 67 -26.00 6.08 -37.01
N LEU A 68 -25.24 5.24 -37.71
CA LEU A 68 -24.11 4.48 -37.15
C LEU A 68 -22.99 5.42 -36.66
N GLU A 69 -22.61 6.43 -37.46
CA GLU A 69 -21.64 7.46 -37.05
C GLU A 69 -22.08 8.20 -35.78
N ARG A 70 -23.38 8.54 -35.67
CA ARG A 70 -23.93 9.15 -34.46
C ARG A 70 -23.86 8.21 -33.26
N LYS A 71 -24.12 6.91 -33.46
CA LYS A 71 -24.05 5.89 -32.41
C LYS A 71 -22.62 5.70 -31.91
N ILE A 72 -21.65 5.64 -32.83
CA ILE A 72 -20.21 5.59 -32.50
C ILE A 72 -19.81 6.82 -31.68
N ALA A 73 -20.15 8.02 -32.15
CA ALA A 73 -19.85 9.27 -31.42
C ALA A 73 -20.51 9.31 -30.02
N ASN A 74 -21.70 8.72 -29.87
CA ASN A 74 -22.35 8.58 -28.58
C ASN A 74 -21.60 7.61 -27.65
N TYR A 75 -21.12 6.48 -28.17
CA TYR A 75 -20.29 5.55 -27.40
C TYR A 75 -18.96 6.18 -26.98
N ASP A 76 -18.28 6.88 -27.88
CA ASP A 76 -17.03 7.57 -27.54
C ASP A 76 -17.24 8.56 -26.39
N LYS A 77 -18.36 9.30 -26.41
CA LYS A 77 -18.74 10.23 -25.34
C LYS A 77 -19.04 9.53 -24.02
N GLU A 78 -19.74 8.39 -24.04
CA GLU A 78 -20.04 7.63 -22.82
C GLU A 78 -18.77 6.95 -22.26
N ILE A 79 -17.86 6.49 -23.12
CA ILE A 79 -16.53 5.99 -22.73
C ILE A 79 -15.74 7.10 -22.05
N GLU A 80 -15.64 8.27 -22.68
CA GLU A 80 -14.93 9.42 -22.12
C GLU A 80 -15.51 9.83 -20.76
N LYS A 81 -16.84 9.88 -20.66
CA LYS A 81 -17.55 10.17 -19.41
C LYS A 81 -17.22 9.14 -18.33
N LEU A 82 -17.27 7.85 -18.64
CA LEU A 82 -16.94 6.79 -17.68
C LEU A 82 -15.48 6.85 -17.22
N CYS A 83 -14.55 7.05 -18.17
CA CYS A 83 -13.13 7.22 -17.87
C CYS A 83 -12.89 8.44 -16.98
N SER A 84 -13.47 9.60 -17.34
CA SER A 84 -13.34 10.83 -16.56
C SER A 84 -13.91 10.69 -15.15
N PHE A 85 -15.04 9.99 -14.99
CA PHE A 85 -15.71 9.77 -13.72
C PHE A 85 -14.83 8.96 -12.75
N HIS A 86 -14.12 7.94 -13.24
CA HIS A 86 -13.30 7.06 -12.41
C HIS A 86 -11.82 7.48 -12.32
N TYR A 87 -11.35 8.38 -13.19
CA TYR A 87 -9.94 8.75 -13.26
C TYR A 87 -9.38 9.22 -11.92
N HIS A 88 -10.11 10.09 -11.23
CA HIS A 88 -9.68 10.61 -9.95
C HIS A 88 -9.53 9.51 -8.89
N SER A 89 -10.56 8.69 -8.68
CA SER A 89 -10.53 7.58 -7.72
C SER A 89 -9.43 6.54 -8.02
N PHE A 90 -9.13 6.33 -9.31
CA PHE A 90 -8.04 5.47 -9.73
C PHE A 90 -6.69 6.05 -9.32
N VAL A 91 -6.46 7.33 -9.59
CA VAL A 91 -5.23 8.03 -9.21
C VAL A 91 -5.04 8.05 -7.70
N GLU A 92 -6.10 8.33 -6.94
CA GLU A 92 -6.07 8.31 -5.47
C GLU A 92 -5.70 6.91 -4.95
N SER A 93 -6.34 5.85 -5.47
CA SER A 93 -6.02 4.47 -5.06
C SER A 93 -4.56 4.09 -5.33
N VAL A 94 -3.99 4.56 -6.45
CA VAL A 94 -2.58 4.33 -6.78
C VAL A 94 -1.66 5.12 -5.84
N GLN A 95 -2.01 6.37 -5.51
CA GLN A 95 -1.25 7.18 -4.56
C GLN A 95 -1.26 6.58 -3.15
N GLU A 96 -2.43 6.15 -2.66
CA GLU A 96 -2.56 5.46 -1.37
C GLU A 96 -1.71 4.18 -1.32
N LEU A 97 -1.69 3.40 -2.41
CA LEU A 97 -0.86 2.20 -2.49
C LEU A 97 0.65 2.53 -2.47
N LEU A 98 1.06 3.62 -3.11
CA LEU A 98 2.45 4.09 -3.09
C LEU A 98 2.87 4.56 -1.70
N GLU A 99 1.99 5.29 -1.00
CA GLU A 99 2.23 5.72 0.37
C GLU A 99 2.31 4.52 1.33
N LEU A 100 1.36 3.59 1.23
CA LEU A 100 1.37 2.36 2.02
C LEU A 100 2.67 1.56 1.81
N LYS A 101 3.14 1.47 0.57
CA LYS A 101 4.42 0.83 0.25
C LYS A 101 5.58 1.54 0.95
N ALA A 102 5.63 2.87 0.94
CA ALA A 102 6.66 3.63 1.61
C ALA A 102 6.65 3.38 3.13
N GLN A 103 5.48 3.43 3.76
CA GLN A 103 5.30 3.15 5.19
C GLN A 103 5.72 1.73 5.54
N CYS A 104 5.37 0.72 4.73
CA CYS A 104 5.83 -0.66 4.93
C CYS A 104 7.36 -0.80 4.83
N THR A 105 8.00 -0.06 3.93
CA THR A 105 9.47 -0.09 3.80
C THR A 105 10.17 0.57 4.99
N GLU A 106 9.62 1.64 5.53
CA GLU A 106 10.10 2.28 6.75
C GLU A 106 9.95 1.33 7.95
N LEU A 107 8.75 0.79 8.16
CA LEU A 107 8.48 -0.16 9.24
C LEU A 107 9.40 -1.39 9.18
N LYS A 108 9.68 -1.91 7.99
CA LYS A 108 10.64 -3.02 7.80
C LYS A 108 12.05 -2.62 8.25
N THR A 109 12.45 -1.38 7.97
CA THR A 109 13.76 -0.84 8.36
C THR A 109 13.85 -0.68 9.88
N ASP A 110 12.79 -0.19 10.51
CA ASP A 110 12.70 -0.05 11.96
C ASP A 110 12.76 -1.41 12.67
N ILE A 111 11.98 -2.39 12.20
CA ILE A 111 12.01 -3.76 12.73
C ILE A 111 13.42 -4.34 12.60
N SER A 112 14.09 -4.15 11.46
CA SER A 112 15.47 -4.62 11.28
C SER A 112 16.46 -3.93 12.23
N THR A 113 16.25 -2.65 12.51
CA THR A 113 17.09 -1.88 13.44
C THR A 113 16.91 -2.36 14.87
N ILE A 114 15.66 -2.56 15.30
CA ILE A 114 15.33 -3.08 16.64
C ILE A 114 15.86 -4.51 16.80
N ASP A 115 15.70 -5.37 15.80
CA ASP A 115 16.22 -6.75 15.82
C ASP A 115 17.74 -6.77 16.00
N LYS A 116 18.47 -5.93 15.26
CA LYS A 116 19.92 -5.79 15.41
C LYS A 116 20.31 -5.30 16.80
N PHE A 117 19.64 -4.26 17.29
CA PHE A 117 19.88 -3.71 18.62
C PHE A 117 19.63 -4.77 19.70
N LEU A 118 18.52 -5.50 19.62
CA LEU A 118 18.15 -6.54 20.58
C LEU A 118 19.16 -7.69 20.58
N LYS A 119 19.59 -8.14 19.40
CA LYS A 119 20.59 -9.21 19.27
C LYS A 119 21.93 -8.82 19.88
N GLU A 120 22.40 -7.61 19.64
CA GLU A 120 23.67 -7.14 20.21
C GLU A 120 23.59 -7.03 21.74
N ASN A 121 22.52 -6.46 22.28
CA ASN A 121 22.33 -6.39 23.73
C ASN A 121 22.19 -7.77 24.37
N SER A 122 21.47 -8.69 23.73
CA SER A 122 21.32 -10.06 24.20
C SER A 122 22.67 -10.78 24.27
N LYS A 123 23.53 -10.60 23.26
CA LYS A 123 24.89 -11.14 23.24
C LYS A 123 25.74 -10.60 24.40
N VAL A 124 25.72 -9.28 24.63
CA VAL A 124 26.44 -8.66 25.76
C VAL A 124 25.91 -9.17 27.10
N MET A 125 24.59 -9.30 27.24
CA MET A 125 23.96 -9.84 28.45
C MET A 125 24.39 -11.29 28.74
N LEU A 126 24.41 -12.14 27.71
CA LEU A 126 24.89 -13.53 27.83
C LEU A 126 26.35 -13.58 28.28
N GLN A 127 27.22 -12.78 27.66
CA GLN A 127 28.64 -12.70 28.06
C GLN A 127 28.80 -12.27 29.53
N ARG A 128 28.01 -11.29 29.99
CA ARG A 128 28.02 -10.86 31.39
C ARG A 128 27.50 -11.95 32.33
N ALA A 129 26.46 -12.68 31.93
CA ALA A 129 25.95 -13.79 32.70
C ALA A 129 27.00 -14.90 32.88
N GLU A 130 27.72 -15.26 31.82
CA GLU A 130 28.83 -16.22 31.87
C GLU A 130 29.96 -15.74 32.80
N GLN A 131 30.32 -14.45 32.72
CA GLN A 131 31.31 -13.85 33.61
C GLN A 131 30.90 -13.97 35.08
N ILE A 132 29.65 -13.63 35.40
CA ILE A 132 29.10 -13.74 36.77
C ILE A 132 29.14 -15.19 37.27
N LEU A 133 28.83 -16.17 36.41
CA LEU A 133 28.91 -17.58 36.79
C LEU A 133 30.34 -18.02 37.12
N SER A 134 31.32 -17.57 36.33
CA SER A 134 32.74 -17.81 36.59
C SER A 134 33.20 -17.18 37.91
N GLU A 135 32.82 -15.91 38.14
CA GLU A 135 33.14 -15.18 39.37
C GLU A 135 32.52 -15.85 40.60
N ARG A 136 31.28 -16.34 40.52
CA ARG A 136 30.65 -17.10 41.60
C ARG A 136 31.38 -18.40 41.91
N LYS A 137 31.92 -19.08 40.89
CA LYS A 137 32.75 -20.28 41.10
C LYS A 137 34.04 -19.90 41.84
N LEU A 138 34.71 -18.84 41.41
CA LEU A 138 35.90 -18.33 42.09
C LEU A 138 35.60 -17.95 43.55
N GLN A 139 34.50 -17.25 43.79
CA GLN A 139 34.06 -16.85 45.13
C GLN A 139 33.85 -18.06 46.04
N ARG A 140 33.23 -19.14 45.55
CA ARG A 140 33.11 -20.40 46.32
C ARG A 140 34.45 -21.01 46.65
N ASN A 141 35.37 -21.05 45.68
CA ASN A 141 36.73 -21.58 45.92
C ASN A 141 37.47 -20.77 46.99
N ILE A 142 37.36 -19.44 46.94
CA ILE A 142 37.93 -18.54 47.96
C ILE A 142 37.29 -18.83 49.33
N GLY A 143 35.97 -18.98 49.40
CA GLY A 143 35.27 -19.35 50.63
C GLY A 143 35.83 -20.65 51.23
N SER A 144 35.96 -21.72 50.42
CA SER A 144 36.53 -22.99 50.88
C SER A 144 38.00 -22.87 51.34
N ALA A 145 38.80 -22.02 50.69
CA ALA A 145 40.17 -21.76 51.12
C ALA A 145 40.21 -21.01 52.46
N VAL A 146 39.34 -20.02 52.64
CA VAL A 146 39.19 -19.30 53.91
C VAL A 146 38.77 -20.27 55.03
N ASP A 147 37.80 -21.15 54.78
CA ASP A 147 37.37 -22.14 55.76
C ASP A 147 38.51 -23.09 56.16
N ALA A 148 39.30 -23.57 55.18
CA ALA A 148 40.44 -24.45 55.41
C ALA A 148 41.54 -23.76 56.22
N VAL A 149 41.91 -22.52 55.88
CA VAL A 149 42.90 -21.73 56.63
C VAL A 149 42.40 -21.45 58.05
N SER A 150 41.12 -21.10 58.20
CA SER A 150 40.50 -20.85 59.50
C SER A 150 40.52 -22.08 60.40
N LEU A 151 40.34 -23.28 59.83
CA LEU A 151 40.45 -24.55 60.55
C LEU A 151 41.88 -24.81 61.06
N CYS A 152 42.90 -24.43 60.27
CA CYS A 152 44.31 -24.64 60.64
C CYS A 152 44.84 -23.58 61.63
N LEU A 153 44.21 -22.41 61.71
CA LEU A 153 44.68 -21.28 62.52
C LEU A 153 44.93 -21.65 64.00
N PRO A 154 44.02 -22.33 64.73
CA PRO A 154 44.24 -22.65 66.14
C PRO A 154 45.40 -23.64 66.36
N ALA A 155 45.65 -24.53 65.40
CA ALA A 155 46.76 -25.46 65.46
C ALA A 155 48.11 -24.73 65.29
N LEU A 156 48.18 -23.79 64.35
CA LEU A 156 49.35 -22.93 64.13
C LEU A 156 49.62 -22.03 65.35
N GLU A 157 48.59 -21.43 65.94
CA GLU A 157 48.73 -20.61 67.15
C GLU A 157 49.26 -21.42 68.34
N LYS A 158 48.74 -22.63 68.55
CA LYS A 158 49.23 -23.53 69.62
C LYS A 158 50.67 -23.97 69.35
N TYR A 159 51.01 -24.29 68.11
CA TYR A 159 52.37 -24.64 67.72
C TYR A 159 53.35 -23.49 67.98
N SER A 160 53.00 -22.25 67.58
CA SER A 160 53.83 -21.05 67.85
C SER A 160 54.11 -20.87 69.34
N LYS A 161 53.07 -20.99 70.19
CA LYS A 161 53.23 -20.92 71.66
C LYS A 161 54.13 -22.01 72.22
N LEU A 162 54.05 -23.23 71.68
CA LEU A 162 54.91 -24.34 72.10
C LEU A 162 56.38 -24.06 71.77
N VAL A 163 56.66 -23.55 70.57
CA VAL A 163 58.02 -23.20 70.13
C VAL A 163 58.62 -22.12 71.03
N GLU A 164 57.89 -21.04 71.32
CA GLU A 164 58.33 -19.98 72.25
C GLU A 164 58.66 -20.51 73.65
N GLN A 165 57.87 -21.45 74.15
CA GLN A 165 58.12 -22.10 75.45
C GLN A 165 59.35 -23.01 75.45
N MET A 166 59.69 -23.61 74.30
CA MET A 166 60.89 -24.44 74.17
C MET A 166 62.16 -23.58 74.07
N GLU A 167 62.11 -22.45 73.39
CA GLU A 167 63.25 -21.54 73.27
C GLU A 167 63.56 -20.77 74.56
N SER A 168 62.53 -20.36 75.32
CA SER A 168 62.70 -19.71 76.62
C SER A 168 63.23 -20.62 77.74
N LYS A 169 63.29 -21.94 77.51
CA LYS A 169 63.84 -22.94 78.43
C LYS A 169 65.26 -23.40 78.09
N LYS A 170 65.89 -22.83 77.05
CA LYS A 170 67.33 -22.97 76.77
C LYS A 170 68.13 -21.97 77.58
#